data_AF-A0AAV4SZT5-F1
#
_entry.id   AF-A0AAV4SZT5-F1
#
_cell.length_a   1.000
_cell.length_b   1.000
_cell.length_c   1.000
_cell.angle_alpha   90.00
_cell.angle_beta   90.00
_cell.angle_gamma   90.00
#
_symmetry.space_group_name_H-M   'P 1'
#
loop_
_entity.id
_entity.type
_entity.pdbx_description
1 polymer ?
#
loop_
_entity_poly.entity_id
_entity_poly.type
_entity_poly.pdbx_seq_one_letter_code
_entity_poly.pdbx_strand_id
1 'polypeptide(L)'
;MHEAQEKRLELTNGHMRTKCLTLQQWLSKNLKQGNLAWKAFKCIIFLTCLACFWHQSLLFYVHYNMFPTTTSFAVVTPDAFKMPAITFCTRNPIQRSKFCADYPYLCDRPINEQEFCSKHPHFCKENPRYLKIPKLLYFTRNLESKIRTITNDLLLNFSEDPLNLFIKTDNEMKITLVRDAKTFNFAKCYSANLHLKE
;
A
#
# COMPACT_ATOMS: atom_id res chain seq x y z
N MET A 1 31.11 -45.51 -100.73
CA MET A 1 31.27 -44.36 -99.81
C MET A 1 29.97 -43.96 -99.09
N HIS A 2 28.78 -44.27 -99.63
CA HIS A 2 27.48 -43.91 -99.02
C HIS A 2 27.12 -44.70 -97.73
N GLU A 3 27.37 -46.01 -97.66
CA GLU A 3 27.01 -46.83 -96.47
C GLU A 3 27.75 -46.45 -95.18
N ALA A 4 28.95 -45.88 -95.29
CA ALA A 4 29.75 -45.49 -94.12
C ALA A 4 29.23 -44.21 -93.46
N GLN A 5 28.52 -43.35 -94.20
CA GLN A 5 27.94 -42.12 -93.68
C GLN A 5 26.59 -42.36 -92.99
N GLU A 6 25.78 -43.27 -93.52
CA GLU A 6 24.47 -43.61 -92.96
C GLU A 6 24.60 -44.25 -91.57
N LYS A 7 25.55 -45.18 -91.39
CA LYS A 7 25.83 -45.79 -90.08
C LYS A 7 26.37 -44.78 -89.04
N ARG A 8 27.07 -43.72 -89.47
CA ARG A 8 27.51 -42.66 -88.55
C ARG A 8 26.36 -41.74 -88.12
N LEU A 9 25.38 -41.52 -88.99
CA LEU A 9 24.21 -40.70 -88.69
C LEU A 9 23.27 -41.40 -87.69
N GLU A 10 23.10 -42.72 -87.80
CA GLU A 10 22.29 -43.48 -86.85
C GLU A 10 22.95 -43.59 -85.46
N LEU A 11 24.27 -43.78 -85.40
CA LEU A 11 25.02 -43.84 -84.13
C LEU A 11 24.98 -42.48 -83.38
N THR A 12 25.04 -41.37 -84.12
CA THR A 12 24.95 -40.03 -83.51
C THR A 12 23.53 -39.69 -83.07
N ASN A 13 22.50 -40.09 -83.82
CA ASN A 13 21.11 -39.93 -83.41
C ASN A 13 20.73 -40.81 -82.21
N GLY A 14 21.22 -42.04 -82.15
CA GLY A 14 21.03 -42.93 -81.00
C GLY A 14 21.65 -42.34 -79.73
N HIS A 15 22.91 -41.90 -79.79
CA HIS A 15 23.61 -41.31 -78.65
C HIS A 15 22.97 -40.00 -78.15
N MET A 16 22.47 -39.17 -79.05
CA MET A 16 21.74 -37.94 -78.71
C MET A 16 20.42 -38.23 -77.98
N ARG A 17 19.66 -39.24 -78.42
CA ARG A 17 18.40 -39.63 -77.74
C ARG A 17 18.64 -40.13 -76.32
N THR A 18 19.65 -40.97 -76.10
CA THR A 18 19.94 -41.52 -74.77
C THR A 18 20.39 -40.42 -73.79
N LYS A 19 21.19 -39.46 -74.26
CA LYS A 19 21.59 -38.29 -73.46
C LYS A 19 20.41 -37.37 -73.14
N CYS A 20 19.47 -37.21 -74.07
CA CYS A 20 18.29 -36.38 -73.85
C CYS A 20 17.36 -36.99 -72.79
N LEU A 21 17.13 -38.31 -72.84
CA LEU A 21 16.31 -39.05 -71.87
C LEU A 21 16.88 -39.00 -70.43
N THR A 22 18.20 -39.13 -70.28
CA THR A 22 18.85 -39.05 -68.96
C THR A 22 18.83 -37.63 -68.40
N LEU A 23 19.00 -36.60 -69.24
CA LEU A 23 18.89 -35.20 -68.84
C LEU A 23 17.47 -34.85 -68.39
N GLN A 24 16.45 -35.36 -69.09
CA GLN A 24 15.05 -35.13 -68.76
C GLN A 24 14.64 -35.82 -67.44
N GLN A 25 15.13 -37.04 -67.21
CA GLN A 25 14.93 -37.74 -65.93
C GLN A 25 15.64 -37.03 -64.76
N TRP A 26 16.87 -36.54 -64.96
CA TRP A 26 17.62 -35.78 -63.96
C TRP A 26 16.94 -34.44 -63.62
N LEU A 27 16.47 -33.70 -64.64
CA LEU A 27 15.71 -32.45 -64.47
C LEU A 27 14.38 -32.69 -63.72
N SER A 28 13.65 -33.75 -64.03
CA SER A 28 12.37 -34.04 -63.36
C SER A 28 12.56 -34.38 -61.87
N LYS A 29 13.65 -35.08 -61.52
CA LYS A 29 13.99 -35.40 -60.13
C LYS A 29 14.36 -34.13 -59.37
N ASN A 30 15.20 -33.26 -59.94
CA ASN A 30 15.58 -31.99 -59.30
C ASN A 30 14.42 -30.98 -59.18
N LEU A 31 13.53 -30.91 -60.17
CA LEU A 31 12.32 -30.07 -60.11
C LEU A 31 11.31 -30.58 -59.06
N LYS A 32 11.19 -31.90 -58.88
CA LYS A 32 10.38 -32.50 -57.79
C LYS A 32 11.03 -32.27 -56.42
N GLN A 33 12.35 -32.40 -56.30
CA GLN A 33 13.10 -32.19 -55.06
C GLN A 33 13.04 -30.73 -54.59
N GLY A 34 13.20 -29.76 -55.51
CA GLY A 34 13.12 -28.32 -55.21
C GLY A 34 11.72 -27.88 -54.75
N ASN A 35 10.66 -28.41 -55.37
CA ASN A 35 9.29 -28.13 -54.94
C ASN A 35 8.95 -28.72 -53.57
N LEU A 36 9.50 -29.89 -53.24
CA LEU A 36 9.30 -30.51 -51.93
C LEU A 36 10.05 -29.77 -50.83
N ALA A 37 11.31 -29.39 -51.07
CA ALA A 37 12.11 -28.60 -50.14
C ALA A 37 11.49 -27.21 -49.90
N TRP A 38 10.99 -26.56 -50.95
CA TRP A 38 10.31 -25.26 -50.84
C TRP A 38 9.00 -25.35 -50.06
N LYS A 39 8.22 -26.42 -50.25
CA LYS A 39 7.02 -26.70 -49.45
C LYS A 39 7.37 -26.97 -47.98
N ALA A 40 8.42 -27.75 -47.72
CA ALA A 40 8.88 -28.04 -46.37
C ALA A 40 9.37 -26.77 -45.64
N PHE A 41 10.10 -25.90 -46.31
CA PHE A 41 10.54 -24.60 -45.76
C PHE A 41 9.35 -23.71 -45.38
N LYS A 42 8.34 -23.60 -46.25
CA LYS A 42 7.10 -22.88 -45.93
C LYS A 42 6.38 -23.48 -44.73
N CYS A 43 6.31 -24.81 -44.62
CA CYS A 43 5.73 -25.48 -43.47
C CYS A 43 6.51 -25.22 -42.18
N ILE A 44 7.84 -25.25 -42.21
CA ILE A 44 8.68 -24.97 -41.03
C ILE A 44 8.42 -23.54 -40.53
N ILE A 45 8.45 -22.56 -41.44
CA ILE A 45 8.15 -21.15 -41.09
C ILE A 45 6.75 -21.05 -40.47
N PHE A 46 5.76 -21.70 -41.09
CA PHE A 46 4.39 -21.68 -40.59
C PHE A 46 4.28 -22.30 -39.19
N LEU A 47 4.94 -23.44 -38.94
CA LEU A 47 4.95 -24.10 -37.63
C LEU A 47 5.66 -23.25 -36.58
N THR A 48 6.79 -22.63 -36.92
CA THR A 48 7.48 -21.70 -36.02
C THR A 48 6.59 -20.51 -35.67
N CYS A 49 5.92 -19.92 -36.66
CA CYS A 49 4.98 -18.82 -36.45
C CYS A 49 3.80 -19.23 -35.56
N LEU A 50 3.23 -20.41 -35.80
CA LEU A 50 2.15 -20.98 -34.99
C LEU A 50 2.60 -21.19 -33.54
N ALA A 51 3.79 -21.75 -33.31
CA ALA A 51 4.32 -21.95 -31.96
C ALA A 51 4.52 -20.63 -31.20
N CYS A 52 5.07 -19.60 -31.87
CA CYS A 52 5.19 -18.27 -31.29
C CYS A 52 3.82 -17.66 -30.94
N PHE A 53 2.83 -17.83 -31.82
CA PHE A 53 1.47 -17.35 -31.58
C PHE A 53 0.83 -18.01 -30.35
N TRP A 54 0.95 -19.34 -30.22
CA TRP A 54 0.46 -20.07 -29.05
C TRP A 54 1.15 -19.63 -27.76
N HIS A 55 2.47 -19.46 -27.80
CA HIS A 55 3.24 -18.99 -26.65
C HIS A 55 2.78 -17.60 -26.17
N GLN A 56 2.64 -16.64 -27.10
CA GLN A 56 2.13 -15.31 -26.76
C GLN A 56 0.72 -15.37 -26.18
N SER A 57 -0.16 -16.17 -26.80
CA SER A 57 -1.55 -16.33 -26.34
C SER A 57 -1.64 -16.88 -24.91
N LEU A 58 -0.81 -17.88 -24.56
CA LEU A 58 -0.74 -18.44 -23.20
C LEU A 58 -0.23 -17.41 -22.18
N LEU A 59 0.80 -16.64 -22.55
CA LEU A 59 1.34 -15.59 -21.68
C LEU A 59 0.30 -14.50 -21.39
N PHE A 60 -0.45 -14.08 -22.42
CA PHE A 60 -1.59 -13.18 -22.25
C PHE A 60 -2.70 -13.78 -21.38
N TYR A 61 -3.02 -15.06 -21.56
CA TYR A 61 -4.04 -15.74 -20.75
C TYR A 61 -3.67 -15.81 -19.26
N VAL A 62 -2.41 -16.11 -18.95
CA VAL A 62 -1.92 -16.09 -17.56
C VAL A 62 -1.97 -14.67 -16.99
N HIS A 63 -1.50 -13.68 -17.74
CA HIS A 63 -1.53 -12.28 -17.30
C HIS A 63 -2.96 -11.76 -17.07
N TYR A 64 -3.90 -12.14 -17.94
CA TYR A 64 -5.32 -11.81 -17.79
C TYR A 64 -5.92 -12.40 -16.51
N ASN A 65 -5.61 -13.67 -16.20
CA ASN A 65 -6.10 -14.34 -14.98
C ASN A 65 -5.43 -13.86 -13.69
N MET A 66 -4.34 -13.09 -13.77
CA MET A 66 -3.73 -12.44 -12.61
C MET A 66 -4.46 -11.16 -12.19
N PHE A 67 -5.49 -10.72 -12.92
CA PHE A 67 -6.27 -9.50 -12.66
C PHE A 67 -5.39 -8.33 -12.19
N PRO A 68 -4.36 -7.94 -12.96
CA PRO A 68 -3.50 -6.83 -12.56
C PRO A 68 -4.35 -5.55 -12.51
N THR A 69 -4.59 -5.07 -11.30
CA THR A 69 -5.29 -3.81 -11.09
C THR A 69 -4.30 -2.68 -11.24
N THR A 70 -4.46 -1.88 -12.31
CA THR A 70 -3.73 -0.62 -12.44
C THR A 70 -4.54 0.44 -11.69
N THR A 71 -3.94 1.00 -10.64
CA THR A 71 -4.56 2.10 -9.91
C THR A 71 -4.16 3.41 -10.57
N SER A 72 -5.13 4.06 -11.22
CA SER A 72 -4.96 5.42 -11.71
C SER A 72 -5.41 6.38 -10.62
N PHE A 73 -4.46 7.11 -10.02
CA PHE A 73 -4.76 8.14 -9.04
C PHE A 73 -4.75 9.50 -9.72
N ALA A 74 -5.86 10.21 -9.65
CA ALA A 74 -5.95 11.61 -10.02
C ALA A 74 -6.13 12.44 -8.75
N VAL A 75 -5.26 13.43 -8.54
CA VAL A 75 -5.43 14.42 -7.48
C VAL A 75 -6.30 15.53 -8.04
N VAL A 76 -7.55 15.57 -7.59
CA VAL A 76 -8.52 16.62 -7.95
C VAL A 76 -8.73 17.54 -6.77
N THR A 77 -8.86 18.83 -7.03
CA THR A 77 -9.26 19.84 -6.05
C THR A 77 -10.76 20.08 -6.19
N PRO A 78 -11.60 19.52 -5.31
CA PRO A 78 -13.04 19.70 -5.39
C PRO A 78 -13.43 21.12 -4.97
N ASP A 79 -14.47 21.68 -5.59
CA ASP A 79 -15.01 23.00 -5.24
C ASP A 79 -15.63 23.04 -3.83
N ALA A 80 -16.09 21.89 -3.33
CA ALA A 80 -16.61 21.72 -1.99
C ALA A 80 -15.89 20.57 -1.26
N PHE A 81 -15.30 20.87 -0.11
CA PHE A 81 -14.58 19.90 0.72
C PHE A 81 -15.37 19.61 2.00
N LYS A 82 -15.70 18.33 2.22
CA LYS A 82 -16.32 17.89 3.49
C LYS A 82 -15.25 17.83 4.57
N MET A 83 -15.38 18.68 5.59
CA MET A 83 -14.44 18.65 6.72
C MET A 83 -14.57 17.33 7.49
N PRO A 84 -13.44 16.67 7.83
CA PRO A 84 -13.47 15.44 8.61
C PRO A 84 -13.89 15.72 10.06
N ALA A 85 -14.37 14.69 10.73
CA ALA A 85 -14.49 14.73 12.17
C ALA A 85 -13.10 14.85 12.81
N ILE A 86 -12.96 15.76 13.77
CA ILE A 86 -11.72 15.93 14.54
C ILE A 86 -11.90 15.29 15.90
N THR A 87 -10.91 14.51 16.34
CA THR A 87 -10.90 13.91 17.68
C THR A 87 -9.55 14.16 18.33
N PHE A 88 -9.56 14.70 19.54
CA PHE A 88 -8.37 14.90 20.35
C PHE A 88 -8.53 14.23 21.71
N CYS A 89 -7.49 13.53 22.16
CA CYS A 89 -7.52 12.80 23.41
C CYS A 89 -6.42 13.30 24.35
N THR A 90 -6.79 13.58 25.59
CA THR A 90 -5.83 13.82 26.66
C THR A 90 -5.69 12.59 27.56
N ARG A 91 -4.44 12.19 27.80
CA ARG A 91 -4.09 11.19 28.82
C ARG A 91 -4.03 11.78 30.23
N ASN A 92 -3.99 13.10 30.34
CA ASN A 92 -4.14 13.79 31.61
C ASN A 92 -5.52 14.46 31.65
N PRO A 93 -6.54 13.75 32.13
CA PRO A 93 -7.91 14.25 32.12
C PRO A 93 -8.19 15.24 33.27
N ILE A 94 -7.28 15.33 34.24
CA ILE A 94 -7.48 16.12 35.46
C ILE A 94 -6.61 17.37 35.41
N GLN A 95 -7.23 18.54 35.55
CA GLN A 95 -6.51 19.79 35.65
C GLN A 95 -5.80 19.88 37.01
N ARG A 96 -4.47 20.05 36.99
CA ARG A 96 -3.61 20.06 38.18
C ARG A 96 -4.04 21.08 39.23
N SER A 97 -4.31 22.32 38.78
CA SER A 97 -4.66 23.44 39.66
C SER A 97 -5.96 23.18 40.39
N LYS A 98 -7.01 22.80 39.67
CA LYS A 98 -8.33 22.47 40.23
C LYS A 98 -8.22 21.28 41.19
N PHE A 99 -7.58 20.20 40.77
CA PHE A 99 -7.42 19.01 41.61
C PHE A 99 -6.67 19.29 42.92
N CYS A 100 -5.58 20.06 42.87
CA CYS A 100 -4.83 20.40 44.09
C CYS A 100 -5.50 21.48 44.94
N ALA A 101 -6.48 22.21 44.40
CA ALA A 101 -7.35 23.09 45.20
C ALA A 101 -8.38 22.27 45.98
N ASP A 102 -9.00 21.28 45.32
CA ASP A 102 -10.04 20.43 45.92
C ASP A 102 -9.45 19.36 46.87
N TYR A 103 -8.29 18.80 46.51
CA TYR A 103 -7.61 17.72 47.24
C TYR A 103 -6.15 18.07 47.56
N PRO A 104 -5.89 19.08 48.39
CA PRO A 104 -4.52 19.55 48.67
C PRO A 104 -3.64 18.48 49.32
N TYR A 105 -4.22 17.54 50.06
CA TYR A 105 -3.52 16.44 50.73
C TYR A 105 -2.99 15.36 49.76
N LEU A 106 -3.50 15.33 48.52
CA LEU A 106 -3.05 14.42 47.46
C LEU A 106 -2.02 15.06 46.53
N CYS A 107 -1.54 16.26 46.84
CA CYS A 107 -0.56 16.97 46.05
C CYS A 107 0.70 17.30 46.85
N ASP A 108 1.85 16.88 46.32
CA ASP A 108 3.16 17.16 46.90
C ASP A 108 4.04 17.96 45.94
N ARG A 109 5.12 18.52 46.48
CA ARG A 109 6.19 19.10 45.66
C ARG A 109 7.12 17.99 45.14
N PRO A 110 7.69 18.16 43.94
CA PRO A 110 8.70 17.22 43.47
C PRO A 110 9.93 17.26 44.39
N ILE A 111 10.50 16.09 44.68
CA ILE A 111 11.68 15.95 45.55
C ILE A 111 12.87 16.72 44.97
N ASN A 112 13.01 16.72 43.64
CA ASN A 112 14.03 17.47 42.92
C ASN A 112 13.35 18.41 41.90
N GLU A 113 13.14 19.66 42.29
CA GLU A 113 12.51 20.69 41.45
C GLU A 113 13.30 20.95 40.16
N GLN A 114 14.64 20.99 40.25
CA GLN A 114 15.50 21.30 39.11
C GLN A 114 15.45 20.21 38.05
N GLU A 115 15.54 18.94 38.45
CA GLU A 115 15.41 17.81 37.53
C GLU A 115 14.01 17.75 36.91
N PHE A 116 12.98 17.96 37.72
CA PHE A 116 11.59 17.97 37.25
C PHE A 116 11.36 19.07 36.21
N CYS A 117 11.80 20.30 36.48
CA CYS A 117 11.63 21.42 35.56
C CYS A 117 12.49 21.28 34.29
N SER A 118 13.64 20.62 34.38
CA SER A 118 14.46 20.30 33.20
C SER A 118 13.75 19.33 32.26
N LYS A 119 13.07 18.31 32.80
CA LYS A 119 12.29 17.34 32.03
C LYS A 119 10.93 17.88 31.58
N HIS A 120 10.32 18.75 32.38
CA HIS A 120 8.97 19.27 32.15
C HIS A 120 8.88 20.80 32.30
N PRO A 121 9.55 21.56 31.40
CA PRO A 121 9.65 23.02 31.52
C PRO A 121 8.29 23.73 31.47
N HIS A 122 7.30 23.12 30.80
CA HIS A 122 5.95 23.68 30.69
C HIS A 122 5.20 23.77 32.03
N PHE A 123 5.51 22.92 33.01
CA PHE A 123 4.88 22.99 34.34
C PHE A 123 5.52 24.04 35.25
N CYS A 124 6.74 24.49 34.93
CA CYS A 124 7.51 25.44 35.73
C CYS A 124 7.51 26.87 35.17
N LYS A 125 6.57 27.19 34.27
CA LYS A 125 6.41 28.54 33.70
C LYS A 125 5.97 29.57 34.74
N GLU A 126 5.25 29.15 35.78
CA GLU A 126 4.87 29.98 36.93
C GLU A 126 5.88 29.81 38.07
N ASN A 127 5.84 30.72 39.05
CA ASN A 127 6.74 30.72 40.21
C ASN A 127 6.89 29.29 40.80
N PRO A 128 8.11 28.70 40.79
CA PRO A 128 8.33 27.30 41.15
C PRO A 128 7.92 26.99 42.59
N ARG A 129 7.86 28.02 43.45
CA ARG A 129 7.40 27.93 44.85
C ARG A 129 5.95 27.44 44.99
N TYR A 130 5.10 27.59 43.98
CA TYR A 130 3.69 27.15 44.02
C TYR A 130 3.45 25.85 43.24
N LEU A 131 4.51 25.18 42.78
CA LEU A 131 4.43 23.95 42.01
C LEU A 131 3.97 22.78 42.88
N LYS A 132 2.66 22.51 42.89
CA LYS A 132 2.08 21.31 43.50
C LYS A 132 1.72 20.29 42.43
N ILE A 133 2.14 19.04 42.59
CA ILE A 133 1.89 17.97 41.62
C ILE A 133 1.05 16.89 42.31
N PRO A 134 -0.05 16.43 41.69
CA PRO A 134 -0.81 15.29 42.16
C PRO A 134 0.10 14.07 42.28
N LYS A 135 0.03 13.36 43.41
CA LYS A 135 0.76 12.10 43.64
C LYS A 135 0.45 11.04 42.57
N LEU A 136 -0.69 11.17 41.92
CA LEU A 136 -1.33 10.24 41.00
C LEU A 136 -0.53 9.77 39.78
N LEU A 137 0.33 10.63 39.21
CA LEU A 137 0.74 10.46 37.80
C LEU A 137 2.24 10.32 37.55
N TYR A 138 3.11 10.72 38.49
CA TYR A 138 4.54 10.84 38.19
C TYR A 138 5.50 10.15 39.17
N PHE A 139 5.10 9.91 40.44
CA PHE A 139 6.09 9.57 41.48
C PHE A 139 5.78 8.38 42.38
N THR A 140 4.58 7.79 42.33
CA THR A 140 4.26 6.63 43.17
C THR A 140 4.13 5.37 42.34
N ARG A 141 5.13 4.48 42.42
CA ARG A 141 5.00 3.07 41.98
C ARG A 141 3.90 2.31 42.74
N ASN A 142 3.56 2.78 43.94
CA ASN A 142 2.45 2.26 44.73
C ASN A 142 1.29 3.25 44.68
N LEU A 143 0.51 3.17 43.60
CA LEU A 143 -0.78 3.86 43.53
C LEU A 143 -1.70 3.19 44.55
N GLU A 144 -1.84 3.80 45.72
CA GLU A 144 -2.76 3.34 46.75
C GLU A 144 -4.16 3.16 46.14
N SER A 145 -4.81 2.02 46.38
CA SER A 145 -6.10 1.68 45.76
C SER A 145 -7.15 2.78 45.94
N LYS A 146 -7.09 3.50 47.07
CA LYS A 146 -7.91 4.67 47.39
C LYS A 146 -7.76 5.81 46.39
N ILE A 147 -6.55 6.08 45.92
CA ILE A 147 -6.26 7.13 44.93
C ILE A 147 -6.86 6.74 43.57
N ARG A 148 -6.75 5.47 43.17
CA ARG A 148 -7.34 4.98 41.91
C ARG A 148 -8.86 5.13 41.90
N THR A 149 -9.53 4.86 43.02
CA THR A 149 -10.98 5.03 43.14
C THR A 149 -11.39 6.51 43.02
N ILE A 150 -10.70 7.41 43.73
CA ILE A 150 -10.96 8.86 43.65
C ILE A 150 -10.71 9.38 42.21
N THR A 151 -9.65 8.90 41.55
CA THR A 151 -9.36 9.28 40.15
C THR A 151 -10.46 8.84 39.22
N ASN A 152 -10.92 7.60 39.36
CA ASN A 152 -11.96 7.04 38.50
C ASN A 152 -13.30 7.73 38.75
N ASP A 153 -13.62 8.02 40.01
CA ASP A 153 -14.83 8.77 40.38
C ASP A 153 -14.81 10.18 39.81
N LEU A 154 -13.69 10.91 39.98
CA LEU A 154 -13.50 12.20 39.35
C LEU A 154 -13.59 12.10 37.83
N LEU A 155 -12.95 11.11 37.22
CA LEU A 155 -13.02 10.90 35.77
C LEU A 155 -14.45 10.72 35.23
N LEU A 156 -15.29 9.99 35.97
CA LEU A 156 -16.69 9.76 35.62
C LEU A 156 -17.56 10.99 35.90
N ASN A 157 -17.23 11.77 36.94
CA ASN A 157 -17.98 12.96 37.36
C ASN A 157 -17.55 14.26 36.64
N PHE A 158 -16.36 14.30 36.02
CA PHE A 158 -15.83 15.45 35.26
C PHE A 158 -16.51 15.66 33.89
N SER A 159 -17.76 15.17 33.75
CA SER A 159 -18.60 15.34 32.57
C SER A 159 -18.92 16.80 32.25
N GLU A 160 -18.74 17.73 33.19
CA GLU A 160 -19.30 19.09 33.08
C GLU A 160 -18.30 20.22 32.84
N ASP A 161 -16.98 19.99 32.95
CA ASP A 161 -16.02 21.07 32.70
C ASP A 161 -15.58 21.07 31.23
N PRO A 162 -16.04 22.05 30.41
CA PRO A 162 -15.47 22.25 29.09
C PRO A 162 -14.03 22.71 29.30
N LEU A 163 -13.09 21.82 28.99
CA LEU A 163 -11.72 22.28 28.81
C LEU A 163 -11.79 23.36 27.71
N ASN A 164 -11.35 24.58 28.02
CA ASN A 164 -11.21 25.71 27.09
C ASN A 164 -10.13 25.40 26.03
N LEU A 165 -10.32 24.31 25.28
CA LEU A 165 -9.34 23.73 24.37
C LEU A 165 -9.68 24.22 22.97
N PHE A 166 -9.20 25.43 22.66
CA PHE A 166 -8.90 26.05 21.36
C PHE A 166 -9.91 25.98 20.19
N ILE A 167 -11.03 25.27 20.33
CA ILE A 167 -11.97 24.99 19.25
C ILE A 167 -13.34 25.41 19.75
N LYS A 168 -13.63 26.70 19.62
CA LYS A 168 -15.00 27.23 19.74
C LYS A 168 -15.76 26.79 18.49
N THR A 169 -16.16 25.52 18.46
CA THR A 169 -17.13 25.03 17.48
C THR A 169 -18.51 25.22 18.07
N ASP A 170 -19.41 25.85 17.31
CA ASP A 170 -20.83 25.97 17.67
C ASP A 170 -21.56 24.59 17.72
N ASN A 171 -20.86 23.52 17.32
CA ASN A 171 -21.37 22.15 17.35
C ASN A 171 -21.14 21.51 18.73
N GLU A 172 -22.12 20.73 19.19
CA GLU A 172 -22.00 19.92 20.41
C GLU A 172 -20.78 19.01 20.33
N MET A 173 -19.80 19.27 21.20
CA MET A 173 -18.61 18.46 21.32
C MET A 173 -18.95 17.20 22.12
N LYS A 174 -18.79 16.02 21.51
CA LYS A 174 -19.02 14.74 22.19
C LYS A 174 -17.77 14.33 22.94
N ILE A 175 -17.91 14.17 24.26
CA ILE A 175 -16.88 13.69 25.16
C ILE A 175 -17.00 12.17 25.29
N THR A 176 -15.88 11.44 25.15
CA THR A 176 -15.81 9.99 25.36
C THR A 176 -14.62 9.63 26.25
N LEU A 177 -14.81 8.65 27.13
CA LEU A 177 -13.74 8.07 27.93
C LEU A 177 -13.28 6.78 27.27
N VAL A 178 -12.02 6.74 26.85
CA VAL A 178 -11.41 5.57 26.21
C VAL A 178 -10.46 4.91 27.19
N ARG A 179 -10.67 3.61 27.46
CA ARG A 179 -9.78 2.82 28.29
C ARG A 179 -8.61 2.31 27.45
N ASP A 180 -7.38 2.57 27.88
CA ASP A 180 -6.19 1.94 27.32
C ASP A 180 -6.09 0.49 27.81
N ALA A 181 -6.11 -0.46 26.88
CA ALA A 181 -6.02 -1.88 27.16
C ALA A 181 -4.70 -2.30 27.84
N LYS A 182 -3.62 -1.54 27.66
CA LYS A 182 -2.30 -1.90 28.19
C LYS A 182 -2.03 -1.32 29.57
N THR A 183 -2.46 -0.08 29.81
CA THR A 183 -2.11 0.66 31.02
C THR A 183 -3.26 0.75 32.03
N PHE A 184 -4.45 0.24 31.68
CA PHE A 184 -5.70 0.41 32.43
C PHE A 184 -6.05 1.88 32.74
N ASN A 185 -5.38 2.82 32.11
CA ASN A 185 -5.63 4.24 32.26
C ASN A 185 -6.77 4.67 31.33
N PHE A 186 -7.47 5.72 31.72
CA PHE A 186 -8.51 6.33 30.91
C PHE A 186 -7.95 7.58 30.23
N ALA A 187 -8.23 7.72 28.94
CA ALA A 187 -8.03 8.94 28.19
C ALA A 187 -9.39 9.62 27.98
N LYS A 188 -9.44 10.93 28.20
CA LYS A 188 -10.62 11.75 27.87
C LYS A 188 -10.45 12.25 26.45
N CYS A 189 -11.36 11.85 25.58
CA CYS A 189 -11.39 12.20 24.18
C CYS A 189 -12.55 13.15 23.91
N TYR A 190 -12.29 14.11 23.04
CA TYR A 190 -13.23 15.11 22.60
C TYR A 190 -13.35 14.98 21.09
N SER A 191 -14.57 14.83 20.60
CA SER A 191 -14.84 14.64 19.18
C SER A 191 -15.85 15.69 18.72
N ALA A 192 -15.55 16.31 17.59
CA ALA A 192 -16.44 17.26 16.95
C ALA A 192 -16.63 16.84 15.49
N ASN A 193 -17.89 16.66 15.08
CA ASN A 193 -18.21 16.40 13.69
C ASN A 193 -18.32 17.74 12.96
N LEU A 194 -17.33 18.03 12.11
CA LEU A 194 -17.29 19.27 11.33
C LEU A 194 -18.12 19.19 10.05
N HIS A 195 -18.66 18.01 9.72
CA HIS A 195 -19.46 17.83 8.51
C HIS A 195 -20.87 18.43 8.61
N LEU A 196 -21.38 18.68 9.82
CA LEU A 196 -22.75 19.14 10.08
C LEU A 196 -22.91 20.68 10.05
N LYS A 197 -21.92 21.43 9.57
CA LYS A 197 -22.06 22.87 9.34
C LYS A 197 -22.64 23.10 7.95
N GLU A 198 -23.96 23.17 7.86
CA GLU A 198 -24.68 23.80 6.74
C GLU A 198 -24.97 25.27 7.06
#